data_AF-A0A537QFQ2-F1
#
_entry.id   AF-A0A537QFQ2-F1
#
_cell.length_a   1.000
_cell.length_b   1.000
_cell.length_c   1.000
_cell.angle_alpha   90.00
_cell.angle_beta   90.00
_cell.angle_gamma   90.00
#
_symmetry.space_group_name_H-M   'P 1'
#
loop_
_entity.id
_entity.type
_entity.pdbx_description
1 polymer ?
#
loop_
_entity_poly.entity_id
_entity_poly.type
_entity_poly.pdbx_seq_one_letter_code
_entity_poly.pdbx_strand_id
1 'polypeptide(L)'
;MTDQSHATSTTTAVFALLRAKHGVTRERVMAIMPAEIRATVQLYLDGKIREWYSREDGRGGVFLLNTRDVEEARSIMESLPLAKENMLDHEYIPVGPLMPLRLLMGASQPSSSSAAP
;
A
#
# COMPACT_ATOMS: atom_id res chain seq x y z
N MET A 1 -28.02 13.47 14.06
CA MET A 1 -27.02 13.14 13.02
C MET A 1 -25.68 13.56 13.58
N THR A 2 -24.99 12.66 14.25
CA THR A 2 -23.77 12.98 15.00
C THR A 2 -22.61 13.08 14.02
N ASP A 3 -22.04 14.27 13.93
CA ASP A 3 -20.83 14.57 13.17
C ASP A 3 -19.66 13.75 13.75
N GLN A 4 -19.31 12.65 13.07
CA GLN A 4 -18.06 11.95 13.34
C GLN A 4 -16.95 12.78 12.71
N SER A 5 -16.35 13.64 13.53
CA SER A 5 -15.07 14.27 13.23
C SER A 5 -14.05 13.15 12.99
N HIS A 6 -13.80 12.82 11.72
CA HIS A 6 -12.68 11.96 11.35
C HIS A 6 -11.42 12.68 11.81
N ALA A 7 -10.73 12.12 12.81
CA ALA A 7 -9.36 12.50 13.10
C ALA A 7 -8.59 12.49 11.77
N THR A 8 -7.88 13.58 11.46
CA THR A 8 -7.09 13.75 10.24
C THR A 8 -6.06 12.61 10.17
N SER A 9 -6.41 11.51 9.53
CA SER A 9 -5.60 10.31 9.45
C SER A 9 -4.48 10.57 8.46
N THR A 10 -3.24 10.65 8.94
CA THR A 10 -2.07 10.72 8.06
C THR A 10 -1.91 9.38 7.37
N THR A 11 -2.11 9.36 6.04
CA THR A 11 -1.73 8.23 5.19
C THR A 11 -0.22 8.01 5.33
N THR A 12 0.17 6.82 5.77
CA THR A 12 1.57 6.39 5.86
C THR A 12 1.93 5.37 4.79
N ALA A 13 0.93 4.87 4.05
CA ALA A 13 1.09 4.02 2.89
C ALA A 13 -0.21 3.76 2.14
N VAL A 14 -0.11 3.08 1.01
CA VAL A 14 -1.25 2.69 0.19
C VAL A 14 -1.15 1.21 -0.19
N PHE A 15 -2.21 0.45 0.06
CA PHE A 15 -2.35 -0.86 -0.58
C PHE A 15 -2.76 -0.67 -2.04
N ALA A 16 -2.09 -1.34 -2.96
CA ALA A 16 -2.48 -1.45 -4.36
C ALA A 16 -2.84 -2.91 -4.66
N LEU A 17 -4.12 -3.14 -4.99
CA LEU A 17 -4.64 -4.45 -5.35
C LEU A 17 -4.77 -4.50 -6.87
N LEU A 18 -4.03 -5.41 -7.49
CA LEU A 18 -4.01 -5.59 -8.93
C LEU A 18 -4.89 -6.77 -9.32
N ARG A 19 -5.68 -6.60 -10.38
CA ARG A 19 -6.50 -7.66 -10.96
C ARG A 19 -6.34 -7.69 -12.47
N ALA A 20 -6.04 -8.86 -13.04
CA ALA A 20 -6.07 -9.02 -14.49
C ALA A 20 -7.49 -8.75 -15.03
N LYS A 21 -7.59 -7.92 -16.07
CA LYS A 21 -8.86 -7.61 -16.74
C LYS A 21 -9.42 -8.86 -17.42
N HIS A 22 -10.74 -8.89 -17.56
CA HIS A 22 -11.42 -9.95 -18.29
C HIS A 22 -10.91 -10.01 -19.75
N GLY A 23 -10.63 -11.21 -20.25
CA GLY A 23 -10.15 -11.44 -21.61
C GLY A 23 -8.64 -11.23 -21.83
N VAL A 24 -7.88 -10.81 -20.81
CA VAL A 24 -6.41 -10.81 -20.87
C VAL A 24 -5.92 -12.26 -20.86
N THR A 25 -5.24 -12.67 -21.92
CA THR A 25 -4.67 -14.03 -22.07
C THR A 25 -3.38 -14.19 -21.29
N ARG A 26 -3.10 -15.40 -20.81
CA ARG A 26 -1.86 -15.73 -20.11
C ARG A 26 -0.62 -15.48 -20.98
N GLU A 27 -0.67 -15.82 -22.26
CA GLU A 27 0.43 -15.68 -23.21
C GLU A 27 0.88 -14.22 -23.31
N ARG A 28 -0.09 -13.30 -23.42
CA ARG A 28 0.16 -11.86 -23.48
C ARG A 28 0.78 -11.32 -22.18
N VAL A 29 0.32 -11.81 -21.02
CA VAL A 29 0.95 -11.45 -19.73
C VAL A 29 2.39 -11.96 -19.66
N MET A 30 2.61 -13.24 -20.01
CA MET A 30 3.93 -13.87 -19.94
C MET A 30 4.95 -13.23 -20.89
N ALA A 31 4.51 -12.66 -22.02
CA ALA A 31 5.37 -11.92 -22.93
C ALA A 31 5.97 -10.64 -22.28
N ILE A 32 5.25 -10.03 -21.33
CA ILE A 32 5.65 -8.78 -20.66
C ILE A 32 6.30 -9.04 -19.30
N MET A 33 6.01 -10.18 -18.69
CA MET A 33 6.45 -10.48 -17.33
C MET A 33 7.94 -10.26 -17.04
N PRO A 34 8.89 -10.61 -17.94
CA PRO A 34 10.30 -10.35 -17.66
C PRO A 34 10.61 -8.86 -17.44
N ALA A 35 9.93 -7.96 -18.16
CA ALA A 35 10.08 -6.52 -17.97
C ALA A 35 9.36 -6.04 -16.70
N GLU A 36 8.15 -6.55 -16.45
CA GLU A 36 7.36 -6.26 -15.26
C GLU A 36 8.12 -6.60 -13.97
N ILE A 37 8.71 -7.79 -13.91
CA ILE A 37 9.50 -8.27 -12.76
C ILE A 37 10.68 -7.34 -12.50
N ARG A 38 11.45 -6.98 -13.55
CA ARG A 38 12.61 -6.08 -13.41
C ARG A 38 12.19 -4.71 -12.89
N ALA A 39 11.12 -4.12 -13.44
CA ALA A 39 10.61 -2.83 -13.00
C ALA A 39 10.11 -2.88 -11.55
N THR A 40 9.37 -3.93 -11.18
CA THR A 40 8.87 -4.13 -9.82
C THR A 40 9.99 -4.30 -8.80
N VAL A 41 11.02 -5.09 -9.14
CA VAL A 41 12.22 -5.25 -8.29
C VAL A 41 12.94 -3.92 -8.10
N GLN A 42 13.08 -3.11 -9.15
CA GLN A 42 13.69 -1.79 -9.03
C GLN A 42 12.91 -0.89 -8.06
N LEU A 43 11.58 -0.86 -8.15
CA LEU A 43 10.74 -0.10 -7.21
C LEU A 43 10.93 -0.54 -5.75
N TYR A 44 11.15 -1.82 -5.51
CA TYR A 44 11.46 -2.32 -4.17
C TYR A 44 12.84 -1.87 -3.70
N LEU A 45 13.87 -1.99 -4.56
CA LEU A 45 15.22 -1.52 -4.23
C LEU A 45 15.26 0.00 -3.99
N ASP A 46 14.40 0.77 -4.67
CA ASP A 46 14.23 2.21 -4.48
C ASP A 46 13.42 2.56 -3.21
N GLY A 47 12.97 1.56 -2.45
CA GLY A 47 12.23 1.75 -1.19
C GLY A 47 10.78 2.19 -1.38
N LYS A 48 10.22 2.04 -2.60
CA LYS A 48 8.83 2.39 -2.92
C LYS A 48 7.83 1.28 -2.59
N ILE A 49 8.28 0.02 -2.55
CA ILE A 49 7.47 -1.13 -2.14
C ILE A 49 7.94 -1.61 -0.76
N ARG A 50 7.01 -1.73 0.19
CA ARG A 50 7.28 -2.29 1.53
C ARG A 50 7.08 -3.79 1.54
N GLU A 51 5.95 -4.23 0.97
CA GLU A 51 5.56 -5.64 0.89
C GLU A 51 4.87 -5.91 -0.46
N TRP A 52 4.98 -7.14 -0.94
CA TRP A 52 4.22 -7.64 -2.09
C TRP A 52 3.81 -9.09 -1.86
N TYR A 53 2.72 -9.49 -2.50
CA TYR A 53 2.20 -10.84 -2.46
C TYR A 53 1.54 -11.20 -3.79
N SER A 54 1.70 -12.44 -4.22
CA SER A 54 0.80 -13.03 -5.19
C SER A 54 -0.52 -13.36 -4.50
N ARG A 55 -1.64 -13.11 -5.16
CA ARG A 55 -2.94 -13.57 -4.66
C ARG A 55 -3.05 -15.07 -4.89
N GLU A 56 -3.46 -15.81 -3.87
CA GLU A 56 -3.66 -17.27 -3.93
C GLU A 56 -4.73 -17.69 -4.94
N ASP A 57 -5.68 -16.81 -5.27
CA ASP A 57 -6.67 -17.05 -6.33
C ASP A 57 -6.08 -16.92 -7.76
N GLY A 58 -4.80 -16.57 -7.88
CA GLY A 58 -4.09 -16.41 -9.14
C GLY A 58 -4.51 -15.18 -9.95
N ARG A 59 -5.32 -14.27 -9.38
CA ARG A 59 -5.93 -13.17 -10.14
C ARG A 59 -5.14 -11.86 -10.09
N GLY A 60 -3.91 -11.86 -9.56
CA GLY A 60 -3.02 -10.70 -9.57
C GLY A 60 -2.14 -10.62 -8.32
N GLY A 61 -1.61 -9.42 -8.07
CA GLY A 61 -0.74 -9.13 -6.92
C GLY A 61 -1.36 -8.13 -5.96
N VAL A 62 -0.84 -8.11 -4.73
CA VAL A 62 -1.13 -7.09 -3.72
C VAL A 62 0.18 -6.46 -3.31
N PHE A 63 0.23 -5.13 -3.31
CA PHE A 63 1.40 -4.36 -2.93
C PHE A 63 1.06 -3.43 -1.79
N LEU A 64 2.01 -3.23 -0.88
CA LEU A 64 1.95 -2.18 0.12
C LEU A 64 3.03 -1.15 -0.18
N LEU A 65 2.62 0.02 -0.67
CA LEU A 65 3.51 1.05 -1.19
C LEU A 65 3.87 2.08 -0.12
N ASN A 66 5.12 2.50 -0.12
CA ASN A 66 5.64 3.58 0.71
C ASN A 66 5.37 4.93 0.02
N THR A 67 4.12 5.38 0.04
CA THR A 67 3.66 6.62 -0.60
C THR A 67 2.81 7.45 0.34
N ARG A 68 2.73 8.75 0.06
CA ARG A 68 2.01 9.71 0.91
C ARG A 68 0.52 9.78 0.63
N ASP A 69 0.12 9.38 -0.58
CA ASP A 69 -1.26 9.41 -1.04
C ASP A 69 -1.50 8.41 -2.18
N VAL A 70 -2.76 8.34 -2.61
CA VAL A 70 -3.24 7.46 -3.69
C VAL A 70 -2.72 7.91 -5.06
N GLU A 71 -2.44 9.19 -5.26
CA GLU A 71 -1.98 9.72 -6.55
C GLU A 71 -0.55 9.24 -6.85
N GLU A 72 0.35 9.36 -5.86
CA GLU A 72 1.71 8.81 -5.97
C GLU A 72 1.68 7.30 -6.17
N ALA A 73 0.86 6.58 -5.39
CA ALA A 73 0.67 5.13 -5.53
C ALA A 73 0.20 4.73 -6.94
N ARG A 74 -0.79 5.46 -7.47
CA ARG A 74 -1.32 5.26 -8.81
C ARG A 74 -0.26 5.49 -9.87
N SER A 75 0.45 6.62 -9.80
CA SER A 75 1.53 6.93 -10.75
C SER A 75 2.61 5.86 -10.77
N ILE A 76 2.98 5.28 -9.62
CA ILE A 76 3.97 4.21 -9.55
C ILE A 76 3.44 2.95 -10.23
N MET A 77 2.24 2.48 -9.86
CA MET A 77 1.69 1.23 -10.42
C MET A 77 1.36 1.36 -11.92
N GLU A 78 0.82 2.48 -12.36
CA GLU A 78 0.55 2.75 -13.79
C GLU A 78 1.82 2.91 -14.62
N SER A 79 2.98 3.13 -13.99
CA SER A 79 4.27 3.14 -14.70
C SER A 79 4.76 1.74 -15.09
N LEU A 80 4.21 0.69 -14.48
CA LEU A 80 4.61 -0.70 -14.73
C LEU A 80 4.15 -1.19 -16.11
N PRO A 81 4.95 -2.04 -16.79
CA PRO A 81 4.64 -2.57 -18.11
C PRO A 81 3.22 -3.15 -18.31
N LEU A 82 2.74 -3.99 -17.39
CA LEU A 82 1.39 -4.58 -17.50
C LEU A 82 0.28 -3.53 -17.42
N ALA A 83 0.47 -2.51 -16.59
CA ALA A 83 -0.49 -1.42 -16.44
C ALA A 83 -0.51 -0.51 -17.67
N LYS A 84 0.66 -0.19 -18.24
CA LYS A 84 0.80 0.58 -19.50
C LYS A 84 0.08 -0.08 -20.68
N GLU A 85 0.08 -1.40 -20.71
CA GLU A 85 -0.64 -2.19 -21.70
C GLU A 85 -2.14 -2.39 -21.38
N ASN A 86 -2.64 -1.68 -20.35
CA ASN A 86 -4.04 -1.67 -19.94
C ASN A 86 -4.58 -3.07 -19.56
N MET A 87 -3.72 -3.95 -19.00
CA MET A 87 -4.10 -5.34 -18.67
C MET A 87 -4.63 -5.52 -17.26
N LEU A 88 -4.46 -4.53 -16.39
CA LEU A 88 -4.78 -4.61 -14.97
C LEU A 88 -5.83 -3.57 -14.58
N ASP A 89 -6.79 -3.99 -13.76
CA ASP A 89 -7.56 -3.10 -12.90
C ASP A 89 -6.79 -2.88 -11.60
N HIS A 90 -6.92 -1.68 -11.04
CA HIS A 90 -6.23 -1.25 -9.84
C HIS A 90 -7.24 -0.74 -8.81
N GLU A 91 -7.09 -1.17 -7.57
CA GLU A 91 -7.78 -0.61 -6.42
C GLU A 91 -6.73 -0.11 -5.41
N TYR A 92 -6.95 1.08 -4.87
CA TYR A 92 -6.03 1.74 -3.95
C TYR A 92 -6.71 2.03 -2.62
N ILE A 93 -6.08 1.60 -1.54
CA ILE A 93 -6.60 1.77 -0.18
C ILE A 93 -5.54 2.52 0.64
N PRO A 94 -5.72 3.82 0.92
CA PRO A 94 -4.80 4.56 1.78
C PRO A 94 -4.94 4.08 3.22
N VAL A 95 -3.81 3.86 3.88
CA VAL A 95 -3.75 3.38 5.26
C VAL A 95 -2.83 4.26 6.09
N GLY A 96 -3.18 4.39 7.36
CA GLY A 96 -2.40 5.11 8.37
C GLY A 96 -2.34 4.28 9.66
N PRO A 97 -1.71 4.81 10.72
CA PRO A 97 -1.74 4.17 12.03
C PRO A 97 -3.16 3.89 12.48
N LEU A 98 -3.40 2.72 13.09
CA LEU A 98 -4.68 2.39 13.71
C LEU A 98 -4.87 3.25 14.98
N MET A 99 -5.32 4.49 14.79
CA MET A 99 -5.35 5.53 15.82
C MET A 99 -6.00 5.11 17.15
N PRO A 100 -7.07 4.28 17.19
CA PRO A 100 -7.62 3.78 18.44
C PRO A 100 -6.60 3.03 19.34
N LEU A 101 -5.52 2.46 18.78
CA LEU A 101 -4.48 1.82 19.58
C LEU A 101 -3.72 2.79 20.49
N ARG A 102 -3.78 4.11 20.24
CA ARG A 102 -3.22 5.12 21.16
C ARG A 102 -3.85 5.09 22.55
N LEU A 103 -5.07 4.56 22.67
CA LEU A 103 -5.72 4.37 23.98
C LEU A 103 -4.94 3.40 24.88
N LEU A 104 -4.16 2.48 24.29
CA LEU A 104 -3.29 1.56 25.05
C LEU A 104 -2.04 2.25 25.61
N MET A 105 -1.65 3.40 25.04
CA MET A 105 -0.49 4.19 25.45
C MET A 105 -0.83 5.22 26.54
N GLY A 106 -1.76 4.90 27.45
CA GLY A 106 -2.33 5.81 28.45
C GLY A 106 -1.31 6.80 29.05
N ALA A 107 -1.77 8.03 29.32
CA ALA A 107 -0.95 9.14 29.81
C ALA A 107 0.14 8.65 30.75
N SER A 108 1.41 8.73 30.31
CA SER A 108 2.57 8.47 31.15
C SER A 108 2.38 9.29 32.44
N GLN A 109 1.93 8.66 33.51
CA GLN A 109 1.92 9.28 34.82
C GLN A 109 3.39 9.52 35.14
N PRO A 110 3.85 10.78 35.33
CA PRO A 110 5.17 10.99 35.85
C PRO A 110 5.19 10.36 37.24
N SER A 111 6.04 9.36 37.44
CA SER A 111 6.31 8.82 38.76
C SER A 111 6.81 9.96 39.63
N SER A 112 5.96 10.44 40.54
CA SER A 112 6.39 11.30 41.64
C SER A 112 7.23 10.45 42.59
N SER A 113 8.53 10.33 42.31
CA SER A 113 9.48 10.00 43.37
C SER A 113 9.79 11.29 44.11
N SER A 114 9.14 11.40 45.27
CA SER A 114 9.31 12.41 46.30
C SER A 114 10.77 12.74 46.57
N ALA A 115 11.00 14.03 46.82
CA ALA A 115 12.22 14.55 47.39
C ALA A 115 12.50 13.97 48.80
N ALA A 116 13.79 13.73 49.04
CA ALA A 116 14.57 13.93 50.27
C ALA A 116 14.21 13.07 51.52
N PRO A 117 15.03 13.04 52.58
CA PRO A 117 16.01 14.04 53.04
C PRO A 117 17.47 13.78 52.62
#